data_AF-A0A3A6N4U8-F1
#
_entry.id   AF-A0A3A6N4U8-F1
#
_cell.length_a   1.000
_cell.length_b   1.000
_cell.length_c   1.000
_cell.angle_alpha   90.00
_cell.angle_beta   90.00
_cell.angle_gamma   90.00
#
_symmetry.space_group_name_H-M   'P 1'
#
loop_
_entity.id
_entity.type
_entity.pdbx_description
1 polymer ?
#
loop_
_entity_poly.entity_id
_entity_poly.type
_entity_poly.pdbx_seq_one_letter_code
_entity_poly.pdbx_strand_id
1 'polypeptide(L)'
;MARFNFRLDPVLQVRKMREQAVQQELAHMEQDRQAAERELTRTTEEIAETMHVSAVPSVDLASSLHCEYYREALKERKVAQESALQDRCREVQEKRDHLVRVMQDRLVLEKLREKQVKLFRSRESARETKELDDLGAMAFCFKYPEKGGE
;
A
#
# COMPACT_ATOMS: atom_id res chain seq x y z
N MET A 1 -5.23 -1.86 -37.97
CA MET A 1 -5.78 -1.56 -36.62
C MET A 1 -4.87 -0.57 -35.92
N ALA A 2 -5.39 0.58 -35.49
CA ALA A 2 -4.58 1.54 -34.77
C ALA A 2 -4.19 0.99 -33.38
N ARG A 3 -2.99 1.34 -32.89
CA ARG A 3 -2.56 0.98 -31.53
C ARG A 3 -2.95 2.09 -30.55
N PHE A 4 -3.55 1.73 -29.42
CA PHE A 4 -3.85 2.68 -28.35
C PHE A 4 -2.55 3.13 -27.67
N ASN A 5 -2.36 4.45 -27.53
CA ASN A 5 -1.24 5.03 -26.81
C ASN A 5 -1.75 5.98 -25.73
N PHE A 6 -1.46 5.68 -24.46
CA PHE A 6 -1.80 6.55 -23.34
C PHE A 6 -0.63 7.48 -23.02
N ARG A 7 -0.79 8.77 -23.32
CA ARG A 7 0.29 9.77 -23.15
C ARG A 7 0.84 9.86 -21.73
N LEU A 8 0.04 9.49 -20.72
CA LEU A 8 0.43 9.53 -19.31
C LEU A 8 0.89 8.15 -18.78
N ASP A 9 1.11 7.15 -19.64
CA ASP A 9 1.63 5.85 -19.21
C ASP A 9 2.96 5.97 -18.44
N PRO A 10 3.94 6.81 -18.83
CA PRO A 10 5.17 6.98 -18.06
C PRO A 10 4.89 7.50 -16.64
N VAL A 11 3.98 8.46 -16.49
CA VAL A 11 3.59 9.01 -15.18
C VAL A 11 2.90 7.95 -14.33
N LEU A 12 2.04 7.14 -14.93
CA LEU A 12 1.38 6.03 -14.24
C LEU A 12 2.40 5.00 -13.73
N GLN A 13 3.44 4.68 -14.50
CA GLN A 13 4.51 3.78 -14.06
C GLN A 13 5.31 4.35 -12.89
N VAL A 14 5.67 5.63 -12.94
CA VAL A 14 6.35 6.30 -11.81
C VAL A 14 5.49 6.25 -10.54
N ARG A 15 4.17 6.46 -10.65
CA ARG A 15 3.26 6.36 -9.49
C ARG A 15 3.17 4.93 -8.94
N LYS A 16 3.18 3.91 -9.81
CA LYS A 16 3.23 2.50 -9.38
C LYS A 16 4.51 2.18 -8.62
N MET A 17 5.66 2.62 -9.13
CA MET A 17 6.94 2.44 -8.44
C MET A 17 6.96 3.15 -7.08
N ARG A 18 6.41 4.37 -7.01
CA ARG A 18 6.30 5.11 -5.75
C ARG A 18 5.41 4.41 -4.73
N GLU A 19 4.27 3.87 -5.15
CA GLU A 19 3.40 3.06 -4.28
C GLU A 19 4.14 1.84 -3.72
N GLN A 20 4.87 1.12 -4.58
CA GLN A 20 5.67 -0.03 -4.17
C GLN A 20 6.75 0.35 -3.15
N ALA A 21 7.46 1.46 -3.38
CA ALA A 21 8.48 1.94 -2.44
C ALA A 21 7.88 2.28 -1.08
N VAL A 22 6.76 3.02 -1.04
CA VAL A 22 6.07 3.36 0.21
C VAL A 22 5.56 2.11 0.92
N GLN A 23 5.08 1.11 0.19
CA GLN A 23 4.62 -0.15 0.75
C GLN A 23 5.77 -0.97 1.37
N GLN A 24 6.93 -0.99 0.74
CA GLN A 24 8.14 -1.62 1.28
C GLN A 24 8.62 -0.92 2.56
N GLU A 25 8.65 0.40 2.55
CA GLU A 25 9.02 1.19 3.73
C GLU A 25 8.04 0.94 4.89
N LEU A 26 6.73 0.91 4.62
CA LEU A 26 5.72 0.60 5.63
C LEU A 26 5.93 -0.82 6.21
N ALA A 27 6.26 -1.79 5.37
CA ALA A 27 6.52 -3.15 5.83
C ALA A 27 7.73 -3.23 6.78
N HIS A 28 8.79 -2.48 6.49
CA HIS A 28 9.96 -2.38 7.39
C HIS A 28 9.57 -1.74 8.73
N MET A 29 8.84 -0.63 8.70
CA MET A 29 8.40 0.06 9.93
C MET A 29 7.50 -0.82 10.79
N GLU A 30 6.63 -1.64 10.18
CA GLU A 30 5.82 -2.62 10.91
C GLU A 30 6.66 -3.71 11.56
N GLN A 31 7.71 -4.18 10.89
CA GLN A 31 8.65 -5.15 11.46
C GLN A 31 9.37 -4.57 12.68
N ASP A 32 9.83 -3.32 12.58
CA ASP A 32 10.49 -2.61 13.68
C ASP A 32 9.53 -2.39 14.86
N ARG A 33 8.28 -2.01 14.59
CA ARG A 33 7.24 -1.88 15.61
C ARG A 33 6.99 -3.22 16.33
N GLN A 34 6.85 -4.31 15.58
CA GLN A 34 6.67 -5.65 16.14
C GLN A 34 7.89 -6.14 16.93
N ALA A 35 9.10 -5.76 16.52
CA ALA A 35 10.31 -6.05 17.30
C ALA A 35 10.30 -5.28 18.63
N ALA A 36 9.94 -4.00 18.61
CA ALA A 36 9.81 -3.18 19.81
C ALA A 36 8.72 -3.71 20.77
N GLU A 37 7.58 -4.17 20.25
CA GLU A 37 6.54 -4.82 21.06
C GLU A 37 7.06 -6.07 21.76
N ARG A 38 7.80 -6.93 21.05
CA ARG A 38 8.39 -8.14 21.62
C ARG A 38 9.38 -7.82 22.75
N GLU A 39 10.22 -6.81 22.57
CA GLU A 39 11.15 -6.36 23.62
C GLU A 39 10.44 -5.82 24.85
N LEU A 40 9.33 -5.09 24.66
CA LEU A 40 8.51 -4.59 25.76
C LEU A 40 7.81 -5.74 26.51
N THR A 41 7.27 -6.73 25.79
CA THR A 41 6.67 -7.93 26.38
C THR A 41 7.71 -8.67 27.22
N ARG A 42 8.90 -8.91 26.67
CA ARG A 42 10.01 -9.55 27.39
C ARG A 42 10.39 -8.80 28.66
N THR A 43 10.52 -7.47 28.59
CA THR A 43 10.86 -6.64 29.76
C THR A 43 9.74 -6.71 30.81
N THR A 44 8.49 -6.81 30.39
CA THR A 44 7.34 -6.97 31.30
C THR A 44 7.34 -8.35 31.97
N GLU A 45 7.69 -9.41 31.24
CA GLU A 45 7.87 -10.76 31.76
C GLU A 45 9.02 -10.80 32.78
N GLU A 46 10.17 -10.20 32.46
CA GLU A 46 11.32 -10.10 33.38
C GLU A 46 10.93 -9.39 34.69
N ILE A 47 10.14 -8.31 34.63
CA ILE A 47 9.61 -7.65 35.84
C ILE A 47 8.74 -8.62 36.65
N ALA A 48 7.83 -9.36 36.00
CA ALA A 48 6.95 -10.32 36.68
C ALA A 48 7.74 -11.47 37.33
N GLU A 49 8.76 -11.99 36.66
CA GLU A 49 9.65 -13.01 37.20
C GLU A 49 10.39 -12.51 38.45
N THR A 50 10.92 -11.29 38.42
CA THR A 50 11.57 -10.74 39.62
C THR A 50 10.61 -10.64 40.80
N MET A 51 9.32 -10.36 40.59
CA MET A 51 8.30 -10.32 41.64
C MET A 51 8.06 -11.70 42.27
N HIS A 52 8.09 -12.76 41.47
CA HIS A 52 7.96 -14.13 41.98
C HIS A 52 9.17 -14.58 42.81
N VAL A 53 10.39 -14.18 42.42
CA VAL A 53 11.63 -14.59 43.11
C VAL A 53 11.77 -13.96 44.50
N SER A 54 11.37 -12.70 44.72
CA SER A 54 11.45 -12.09 46.06
C SER A 54 10.34 -12.51 47.04
N ALA A 55 9.38 -13.34 46.62
CA ALA A 55 8.40 -13.93 47.54
C ALA A 55 9.04 -15.02 48.44
N VAL A 56 10.25 -15.47 48.10
CA VAL A 56 11.07 -16.36 48.93
C VAL A 56 11.86 -15.48 49.92
N PRO A 57 11.74 -15.68 51.25
CA PRO A 57 12.42 -14.85 52.22
C PRO A 57 13.94 -14.99 52.09
N SER A 58 14.61 -13.96 51.58
CA SER A 58 16.07 -13.88 51.54
C SER A 58 16.61 -13.44 52.90
N VAL A 59 17.60 -14.16 53.42
CA VAL A 59 18.23 -13.90 54.73
C VAL A 59 19.18 -12.67 54.71
N ASP A 60 19.46 -12.10 53.52
CA ASP A 60 20.45 -11.03 53.31
C ASP A 60 19.84 -9.73 52.78
N LEU A 61 20.07 -8.63 53.51
CA LEU A 61 19.60 -7.27 53.20
C LEU A 61 20.24 -6.73 51.91
N ALA A 62 21.51 -7.05 51.63
CA ALA A 62 22.20 -6.56 50.43
C ALA A 62 21.56 -7.14 49.16
N SER A 63 21.21 -8.43 49.19
CA SER A 63 20.50 -9.11 48.11
C SER A 63 19.11 -8.51 47.86
N SER A 64 18.39 -8.11 48.92
CA SER A 64 17.08 -7.46 48.79
C SER A 64 17.18 -6.08 48.13
N LEU A 65 18.12 -5.25 48.56
CA LEU A 65 18.36 -3.93 47.96
C LEU A 65 18.76 -4.04 46.48
N HIS A 66 19.61 -5.02 46.13
CA HIS A 66 19.99 -5.25 44.75
C HIS A 66 18.79 -5.62 43.86
N CYS A 67 17.86 -6.44 44.36
CA CYS A 67 16.62 -6.78 43.66
C CYS A 67 15.72 -5.56 43.45
N GLU A 68 15.64 -4.66 44.43
CA GLU A 68 14.86 -3.42 44.32
C GLU A 68 15.43 -2.47 43.26
N TYR A 69 16.74 -2.21 43.29
CA TYR A 69 17.40 -1.38 42.26
C TYR A 69 17.26 -1.96 40.86
N TYR A 70 17.40 -3.28 40.71
CA TYR A 70 17.21 -3.95 39.42
C TYR A 70 15.78 -3.77 38.90
N ARG A 71 14.77 -3.87 39.77
CA ARG A 71 13.36 -3.63 39.41
C ARG A 71 13.09 -2.19 39.00
N GLU A 72 13.68 -1.22 39.69
CA GLU A 72 13.57 0.19 39.31
C GLU A 72 14.14 0.42 37.91
N ALA A 73 15.35 -0.12 37.65
CA ALA A 73 15.95 -0.05 36.31
C ALA A 73 15.08 -0.72 35.23
N LEU A 74 14.45 -1.87 35.53
CA LEU A 74 13.52 -2.52 34.60
C LEU A 74 12.26 -1.69 34.35
N LYS A 75 11.71 -1.04 35.39
CA LYS A 75 10.55 -0.14 35.24
C LYS A 75 10.89 1.07 34.38
N GLU A 76 12.04 1.69 34.60
CA GLU A 76 12.52 2.82 33.77
C GLU A 76 12.71 2.38 32.31
N ARG A 77 13.33 1.21 32.09
CA ARG A 77 13.47 0.63 30.76
C ARG A 77 12.12 0.40 30.10
N LYS A 78 11.14 -0.14 30.83
CA LYS A 78 9.78 -0.37 30.33
C LYS A 78 9.13 0.94 29.89
N VAL A 79 9.20 2.00 30.70
CA VAL A 79 8.65 3.33 30.36
C VAL A 79 9.29 3.87 29.08
N ALA A 80 10.61 3.76 28.96
CA ALA A 80 11.33 4.18 27.76
C ALA A 80 10.91 3.38 26.51
N GLN A 81 10.74 2.06 26.65
CA GLN A 81 10.25 1.19 25.56
C GLN A 81 8.81 1.50 25.16
N GLU A 82 7.92 1.78 26.11
CA GLU A 82 6.53 2.17 25.86
C GLU A 82 6.47 3.48 25.07
N SER A 83 7.24 4.50 25.48
CA SER A 83 7.34 5.76 24.76
C SER A 83 7.85 5.56 23.33
N ALA A 84 8.94 4.81 23.17
CA ALA A 84 9.52 4.54 21.85
C ALA A 84 8.58 3.72 20.95
N LEU A 85 7.78 2.82 21.54
CA LEU A 85 6.77 2.07 20.81
C LEU A 85 5.63 2.97 20.36
N GLN A 86 5.18 3.89 21.22
CA GLN A 86 4.14 4.86 20.89
C GLN A 86 4.55 5.74 19.70
N ASP A 87 5.80 6.22 19.69
CA ASP A 87 6.34 7.00 18.58
C ASP A 87 6.36 6.19 17.29
N ARG A 88 6.85 4.94 17.33
CA ARG A 88 6.83 4.04 16.16
C ARG A 88 5.41 3.77 15.65
N CYS A 89 4.45 3.55 16.55
CA CYS A 89 3.04 3.37 16.19
C CYS A 89 2.48 4.59 15.45
N ARG A 90 2.84 5.79 15.91
CA ARG A 90 2.45 7.03 15.25
C ARG A 90 3.07 7.16 13.87
N GLU A 91 4.37 6.92 13.74
CA GLU A 91 5.06 6.98 12.45
C GLU A 91 4.50 5.97 11.44
N VAL A 92 4.22 4.74 11.89
CA VAL A 92 3.56 3.71 11.07
C VAL A 92 2.19 4.20 10.60
N GLN A 93 1.40 4.83 11.48
CA GLN A 93 0.09 5.35 11.11
C GLN A 93 0.19 6.49 10.09
N GLU A 94 1.11 7.43 10.28
CA GLU A 94 1.38 8.50 9.32
C GLU A 94 1.80 7.93 7.95
N LYS A 95 2.59 6.85 7.94
CA LYS A 95 3.00 6.16 6.72
C LYS A 95 1.85 5.44 6.02
N ARG A 96 0.93 4.82 6.78
CA ARG A 96 -0.30 4.23 6.25
C ARG A 96 -1.18 5.28 5.57
N ASP A 97 -1.36 6.42 6.21
CA ASP A 97 -2.14 7.53 5.64
C ASP A 97 -1.48 8.06 4.35
N HIS A 98 -0.14 8.12 4.33
CA HIS A 98 0.60 8.47 3.12
C HIS A 98 0.39 7.46 1.99
N LEU A 99 0.45 6.15 2.29
CA LEU A 99 0.20 5.08 1.31
C LEU A 99 -1.18 5.23 0.67
N VAL A 100 -2.22 5.50 1.48
CA VAL A 100 -3.58 5.72 0.98
C VAL A 100 -3.63 6.86 -0.05
N ARG A 101 -2.95 7.98 0.22
CA ARG A 101 -2.90 9.11 -0.71
C ARG A 101 -2.20 8.73 -2.02
N VAL A 102 -1.07 8.02 -1.94
CA VAL A 102 -0.33 7.56 -3.12
C VAL A 102 -1.16 6.57 -3.96
N MET A 103 -1.91 5.68 -3.32
CA MET A 103 -2.83 4.75 -3.99
C MET A 103 -3.96 5.49 -4.70
N GLN A 104 -4.57 6.50 -4.04
CA GLN A 104 -5.60 7.34 -4.65
C GLN A 104 -5.07 8.05 -5.90
N ASP A 105 -3.87 8.62 -5.81
CA ASP A 105 -3.21 9.27 -6.94
C ASP A 105 -2.96 8.33 -8.11
N ARG A 106 -2.52 7.09 -7.87
CA ARG A 106 -2.41 6.09 -8.94
C ARG A 106 -3.78 5.77 -9.55
N LEU A 107 -4.78 5.52 -8.71
CA LEU A 107 -6.10 5.06 -9.14
C LEU A 107 -6.80 6.08 -10.04
N VAL A 108 -6.59 7.38 -9.81
CA VAL A 108 -7.09 8.44 -10.68
C VAL A 108 -6.54 8.30 -12.11
N LEU A 109 -5.24 8.06 -12.27
CA LEU A 109 -4.63 7.86 -13.59
C LEU A 109 -5.05 6.55 -14.24
N GLU A 110 -5.22 5.47 -13.47
CA GLU A 110 -5.74 4.21 -14.01
C GLU A 110 -7.15 4.35 -14.54
N LYS A 111 -8.05 4.98 -13.78
CA LYS A 111 -9.42 5.28 -14.23
C LYS A 111 -9.43 6.16 -15.48
N LEU A 112 -8.51 7.13 -15.58
CA LEU A 112 -8.38 7.96 -16.76
C LEU A 112 -7.95 7.14 -17.98
N ARG A 113 -6.96 6.26 -17.82
CA ARG A 113 -6.50 5.34 -18.87
C ARG A 113 -7.63 4.43 -19.34
N GLU A 114 -8.37 3.81 -18.42
CA GLU A 114 -9.51 2.94 -18.73
C GLU A 114 -10.59 3.66 -19.55
N LYS A 115 -10.93 4.90 -19.16
CA LYS A 115 -11.88 5.72 -19.93
C LYS A 115 -11.39 6.00 -21.34
N GLN A 116 -10.10 6.35 -21.51
CA GLN A 116 -9.53 6.59 -22.84
C GLN A 116 -9.47 5.33 -23.69
N VAL A 117 -9.17 4.17 -23.09
CA VAL A 117 -9.22 2.87 -23.79
C VAL A 117 -10.64 2.57 -24.28
N LYS A 118 -11.66 2.78 -23.44
CA LYS A 118 -13.06 2.57 -23.82
C LYS A 118 -13.47 3.49 -24.99
N LEU A 119 -13.11 4.77 -24.93
CA LEU A 119 -13.37 5.73 -26.00
C LEU A 119 -12.66 5.34 -27.30
N PHE A 120 -11.40 4.93 -27.22
CA PHE A 120 -10.63 4.48 -28.37
C PHE A 120 -11.29 3.27 -29.05
N ARG A 121 -11.66 2.24 -28.27
CA ARG A 121 -12.34 1.05 -28.79
C ARG A 121 -13.67 1.40 -29.45
N SER A 122 -14.48 2.25 -28.82
CA SER A 122 -15.75 2.70 -29.39
C SER A 122 -15.57 3.43 -30.72
N ARG A 123 -14.52 4.26 -30.85
CA ARG A 123 -14.21 4.96 -32.11
C ARG A 123 -13.72 4.01 -33.21
N GLU A 124 -12.85 3.07 -32.88
CA GLU A 124 -12.39 2.07 -33.84
C GLU A 124 -13.55 1.19 -34.32
N SER A 125 -14.43 0.72 -33.42
CA SER A 125 -15.62 -0.04 -33.82
C SER A 125 -16.56 0.77 -34.70
N ALA A 126 -16.83 2.03 -34.39
CA ALA A 126 -17.67 2.89 -35.23
C ALA A 126 -17.05 3.12 -36.62
N ARG A 127 -15.72 3.25 -36.68
CA ARG A 127 -14.99 3.37 -37.94
C ARG A 127 -15.06 2.09 -38.77
N GLU A 128 -14.84 0.95 -38.15
CA GLU A 128 -14.95 -0.37 -38.81
C GLU A 128 -16.37 -0.60 -39.34
N THR A 129 -17.40 -0.31 -38.56
CA THR A 129 -18.79 -0.42 -39.02
C THR A 129 -19.05 0.49 -40.22
N LYS A 130 -18.59 1.74 -40.18
CA LYS A 130 -18.74 2.67 -41.31
C LYS A 130 -18.02 2.16 -42.56
N GLU A 131 -16.78 1.68 -42.42
CA GLU A 131 -16.01 1.14 -43.54
C GLU A 131 -16.71 -0.09 -44.16
N LEU A 132 -17.33 -0.94 -43.34
CA LEU A 132 -18.13 -2.08 -43.82
C LEU A 132 -19.42 -1.64 -44.53
N ASP A 133 -20.14 -0.67 -43.99
CA ASP A 133 -21.36 -0.13 -44.60
C ASP A 133 -21.05 0.53 -45.95
N ASP A 134 -19.98 1.32 -46.03
CA ASP A 134 -19.52 1.97 -47.26
C ASP A 134 -19.13 0.93 -48.33
N LEU A 135 -18.40 -0.12 -47.95
CA LEU A 135 -18.08 -1.24 -48.84
C LEU A 135 -19.33 -2.00 -49.30
N GLY A 136 -20.29 -2.22 -48.40
CA GLY A 136 -21.56 -2.86 -48.69
C GLY A 136 -22.40 -2.05 -49.68
N ALA A 137 -22.49 -0.73 -49.49
CA ALA A 137 -23.18 0.19 -50.39
C ALA A 137 -22.53 0.21 -51.78
N MET A 138 -21.19 0.29 -51.85
CA MET A 138 -20.48 0.20 -53.13
C MET A 138 -20.76 -1.13 -53.84
N ALA A 139 -20.64 -2.25 -53.13
CA ALA A 139 -20.91 -3.57 -53.71
C ALA A 139 -22.34 -3.71 -54.21
N PHE A 140 -23.32 -3.14 -53.49
CA PHE A 140 -24.72 -3.11 -53.91
C PHE A 140 -24.91 -2.30 -55.20
N CYS A 141 -24.36 -1.08 -55.26
CA CYS A 141 -24.42 -0.23 -56.45
C CYS A 141 -23.75 -0.86 -57.68
N PHE A 142 -22.61 -1.56 -57.50
CA PHE A 142 -21.95 -2.28 -58.61
C PHE A 142 -22.76 -3.48 -59.10
N LYS A 143 -23.52 -4.15 -58.23
CA LYS A 143 -24.30 -5.34 -58.58
C LYS A 143 -25.65 -5.00 -59.24
N TYR A 144 -26.18 -3.83 -58.93
CA TYR A 144 -27.42 -3.31 -59.51
C TYR A 144 -27.20 -1.87 -60.03
N PRO A 145 -26.46 -1.69 -61.14
CA PRO A 145 -26.47 -0.41 -61.81
C PRO A 145 -27.90 -0.17 -62.26
N GLU A 146 -28.55 0.89 -61.77
CA GLU A 146 -29.87 1.26 -62.25
C GLU A 146 -29.80 1.36 -63.78
N LYS A 147 -30.66 0.59 -64.46
CA LYS A 147 -30.97 0.85 -65.87
C LYS A 147 -31.63 2.22 -65.89
N GLY A 148 -30.82 3.24 -66.12
CA GLY A 148 -31.30 4.60 -66.39
C GLY A 148 -32.37 4.51 -67.46
N GLY A 149 -33.54 5.04 -67.13
CA GLY A 149 -34.67 5.12 -68.03
C GLY A 149 -34.36 6.01 -69.23
N GLU A 150 -34.67 5.49 -70.40
CA GLU A 150 -35.23 6.23 -71.53
C GLU A 150 -36.51 5.50 -71.96
#